data_AF-A0AAV1CGT8-F1
#
_entry.id   AF-A0AAV1CGT8-F1
#
_cell.length_a   1.000
_cell.length_b   1.000
_cell.length_c   1.000
_cell.angle_alpha   90.00
_cell.angle_beta   90.00
_cell.angle_gamma   90.00
#
_symmetry.space_group_name_H-M   'P 1'
#
loop_
_entity.id
_entity.type
_entity.pdbx_description
1 polymer ?
#
loop_
_entity_poly.entity_id
_entity_poly.type
_entity_poly.pdbx_seq_one_letter_code
_entity_poly.pdbx_strand_id
1 'polypeptide(L)'
;MQVHYLQKEVKMDGNGMRIPDVVALDIWASFLPKRHSSSSEEPEAESLGWGGGIDYAGASSSEGNDTWTDKEAEEKHFVLWRLDKGVAQGSSEIPKSEAMPLEYNLDGLNAISFDKGCYLGQELVARTHNVWVIQKRLLPLEFLDDNRKEVEGKVVPKLQVIAESSGKKVGIITAALGSRGLGLLCLDAAFKEQGSLSIQGQENVKVKARKPDWWPSWWLAEDQQSAAA
;
A
#
# COMPACT_ATOMS: atom_id res chain seq x y z
N MET A 1 10.01 -0.70 39.97
CA MET A 1 8.96 -1.73 39.90
C MET A 1 8.94 -2.23 38.46
N GLN A 2 9.21 -3.52 38.24
CA GLN A 2 9.47 -4.12 36.92
C GLN A 2 8.25 -3.99 35.99
N VAL A 3 8.49 -3.54 34.76
CA VAL A 3 7.48 -3.56 33.69
C VAL A 3 7.64 -4.87 32.93
N HIS A 4 6.72 -5.80 33.14
CA HIS A 4 6.66 -7.06 32.41
C HIS A 4 6.09 -6.81 31.01
N TYR A 5 6.92 -7.04 30.00
CA TYR A 5 6.56 -7.06 28.57
C TYR A 5 5.64 -8.25 28.28
N LEU A 6 4.49 -8.01 27.64
CA LEU A 6 3.71 -9.05 26.97
C LEU A 6 4.00 -8.97 25.47
N GLN A 7 5.04 -9.67 25.02
CA GLN A 7 5.17 -10.07 23.62
C GLN A 7 4.03 -11.04 23.29
N LYS A 8 3.06 -10.59 22.50
CA LYS A 8 2.22 -11.53 21.73
C LYS A 8 3.01 -11.95 20.50
N GLU A 9 3.49 -13.18 20.53
CA GLU A 9 4.11 -13.86 19.39
C GLU A 9 3.13 -13.90 18.22
N VAL A 10 3.52 -13.30 17.09
CA VAL A 10 2.87 -13.57 15.80
C VAL A 10 3.49 -14.85 15.26
N LYS A 11 2.69 -15.92 15.29
CA LYS A 11 3.09 -17.23 14.77
C LYS A 11 3.10 -17.17 13.23
N MET A 12 4.28 -17.37 12.66
CA MET A 12 4.48 -17.50 11.22
C MET A 12 4.14 -18.95 10.82
N ASP A 13 2.91 -19.18 10.38
CA ASP A 13 2.59 -20.42 9.68
C ASP A 13 2.93 -20.22 8.19
N GLY A 14 3.59 -21.22 7.58
CA GLY A 14 4.24 -21.17 6.27
C GLY A 14 3.33 -21.03 5.05
N ASN A 15 2.28 -20.20 5.13
CA ASN A 15 1.38 -19.94 4.03
C ASN A 15 0.84 -18.49 4.06
N GLY A 16 1.70 -17.53 3.71
CA GLY A 16 1.32 -16.17 3.35
C GLY A 16 0.70 -15.30 4.46
N MET A 17 0.97 -14.00 4.42
CA MET A 17 0.42 -13.03 5.35
C MET A 17 -1.10 -12.87 5.09
N ARG A 18 -1.95 -13.31 6.03
CA ARG A 18 -3.39 -12.98 6.03
C ARG A 18 -3.59 -11.55 6.55
N ILE A 19 -4.01 -10.66 5.66
CA ILE A 19 -4.48 -9.31 6.01
C ILE A 19 -5.89 -9.45 6.62
N PRO A 20 -6.25 -8.70 7.69
CA PRO A 20 -7.60 -8.72 8.27
C PRO A 20 -8.67 -8.35 7.22
N ASP A 21 -9.83 -9.05 7.24
CA ASP A 21 -10.91 -8.93 6.24
C ASP A 21 -11.41 -7.49 5.98
N VAL A 22 -11.20 -6.57 6.91
CA VAL A 22 -11.55 -5.14 6.77
C VAL A 22 -10.76 -4.44 5.66
N VAL A 23 -9.50 -4.82 5.39
CA VAL A 23 -8.68 -4.16 4.36
C VAL A 23 -9.07 -4.59 2.95
N ALA A 24 -9.60 -5.82 2.79
CA ALA A 24 -10.03 -6.35 1.50
C ALA A 24 -11.33 -5.68 0.99
N LEU A 25 -12.25 -5.35 1.91
CA LEU A 25 -13.52 -4.70 1.57
C LEU A 25 -13.34 -3.25 1.08
N ASP A 26 -12.41 -2.48 1.66
CA ASP A 26 -12.16 -1.09 1.27
C ASP A 26 -11.49 -0.96 -0.12
N ILE A 27 -10.65 -1.93 -0.49
CA ILE A 27 -10.02 -1.99 -1.81
C ILE A 27 -11.07 -2.31 -2.89
N TRP A 28 -12.02 -3.20 -2.59
CA TRP A 28 -13.07 -3.60 -3.53
C TRP A 28 -14.17 -2.54 -3.70
N ALA A 29 -14.56 -1.86 -2.62
CA ALA A 29 -15.55 -0.78 -2.65
C ALA A 29 -15.12 0.40 -3.54
N SER A 30 -13.81 0.58 -3.74
CA SER A 30 -13.22 1.64 -4.56
C SER A 30 -13.34 1.41 -6.08
N PHE A 31 -13.70 0.20 -6.51
CA PHE A 31 -13.84 -0.21 -7.92
C PHE A 31 -15.30 -0.33 -8.41
N LEU A 32 -16.28 -0.14 -7.52
CA LEU A 32 -17.69 -0.20 -7.90
C LEU A 32 -18.16 1.13 -8.53
N PRO A 33 -18.87 1.11 -9.67
CA PRO A 33 -19.53 2.30 -10.19
C PRO A 33 -20.61 2.77 -9.21
N LYS A 34 -20.73 4.09 -9.00
CA LYS A 34 -21.82 4.68 -8.22
C LYS A 34 -23.15 4.30 -8.87
N ARG A 35 -23.95 3.46 -8.19
CA ARG A 35 -25.37 3.28 -8.54
C ARG A 35 -26.09 4.60 -8.32
N HIS A 36 -26.68 5.13 -9.38
CA HIS A 36 -27.78 6.09 -9.23
C HIS A 36 -28.96 5.33 -8.62
N SER A 37 -29.40 5.75 -7.44
CA SER A 37 -30.62 5.26 -6.83
C SER A 37 -31.82 5.81 -7.61
N SER A 38 -32.43 4.98 -8.46
CA SER A 38 -33.84 5.15 -8.80
C SER A 38 -34.65 4.50 -7.67
N SER A 39 -35.37 5.32 -6.92
CA SER A 39 -36.30 4.88 -5.90
C SER A 39 -37.47 4.13 -6.54
N SER A 40 -37.54 2.83 -6.32
CA SER A 40 -38.79 2.07 -6.38
C SER A 40 -38.89 1.31 -5.06
N GLU A 41 -39.83 1.73 -4.22
CA GLU A 41 -40.14 1.11 -2.93
C GLU A 41 -40.73 -0.29 -3.17
N GLU A 42 -40.13 -1.32 -2.56
CA GLU A 42 -40.71 -2.66 -2.43
C GLU A 42 -41.28 -2.82 -1.00
N PRO A 43 -42.58 -3.04 -0.83
CA PRO A 43 -43.22 -3.11 0.48
C PRO A 43 -43.28 -4.55 1.01
N GLU A 44 -42.17 -5.09 1.55
CA GLU A 44 -42.22 -6.32 2.37
C GLU A 44 -41.28 -6.33 3.60
N ALA A 45 -40.53 -5.25 3.85
CA ALA A 45 -39.57 -5.21 4.97
C ALA A 45 -40.17 -4.83 6.34
N GLU A 46 -41.48 -4.58 6.45
CA GLU A 46 -42.14 -4.29 7.74
C GLU A 46 -42.39 -5.54 8.61
N SER A 47 -42.12 -6.75 8.11
CA SER A 47 -42.38 -7.99 8.85
C SER A 47 -41.24 -8.47 9.77
N LEU A 48 -40.06 -7.83 9.76
CA LEU A 48 -38.85 -8.36 10.41
C LEU A 48 -38.41 -7.66 11.71
N GLY A 49 -39.26 -6.86 12.34
CA GLY A 49 -39.09 -6.54 13.77
C GLY A 49 -37.77 -5.84 14.16
N TRP A 50 -37.23 -5.00 13.29
CA TRP A 50 -36.10 -4.13 13.63
C TRP A 50 -36.61 -2.82 14.22
N GLY A 51 -36.99 -2.85 15.50
CA GLY A 51 -37.43 -1.66 16.20
C GLY A 51 -37.51 -1.86 17.70
N GLY A 52 -36.49 -1.36 18.43
CA GLY A 52 -36.61 -1.09 19.86
C GLY A 52 -35.89 -2.05 20.80
N GLY A 53 -34.59 -2.25 20.61
CA GLY A 53 -33.71 -2.75 21.68
C GLY A 53 -32.72 -1.67 22.07
N ILE A 54 -32.85 -1.09 23.26
CA ILE A 54 -31.77 -0.29 23.85
C ILE A 54 -30.63 -1.27 24.16
N ASP A 55 -29.50 -1.08 23.49
CA ASP A 55 -28.27 -1.82 23.67
C ASP A 55 -27.57 -1.38 24.96
N TYR A 56 -27.65 -2.20 26.01
CA TYR A 56 -26.90 -1.99 27.25
C TYR A 56 -25.37 -2.00 27.05
N ALA A 57 -24.89 -2.42 25.88
CA ALA A 57 -23.49 -2.27 25.45
C ALA A 57 -23.10 -0.81 25.17
N GLY A 58 -24.05 0.05 24.76
CA GLY A 58 -23.83 1.48 24.57
C GLY A 58 -23.61 2.23 25.88
N ALA A 59 -24.19 1.75 26.99
CA ALA A 59 -24.06 2.39 28.30
C ALA A 59 -22.64 2.24 28.90
N SER A 60 -21.91 1.18 28.55
CA SER A 60 -20.57 0.91 29.10
C SER A 60 -19.44 1.71 28.42
N SER A 61 -19.75 2.45 27.35
CA SER A 61 -18.76 3.25 26.60
C SER A 61 -18.57 4.67 27.17
N SER A 62 -19.17 4.97 28.32
CA SER A 62 -19.12 6.31 28.94
C SER A 62 -18.05 6.49 30.03
N GLU A 63 -17.19 5.50 30.26
CA GLU A 63 -15.96 5.71 31.03
C GLU A 63 -14.90 6.35 30.13
N GLY A 64 -14.92 7.68 30.10
CA GLY A 64 -13.97 8.51 29.41
C GLY A 64 -12.55 8.34 29.95
N ASN A 65 -11.63 8.11 29.04
CA ASN A 65 -10.26 8.60 29.17
C ASN A 65 -10.07 9.64 28.06
N ASP A 66 -9.43 10.76 28.36
CA ASP A 66 -9.24 11.91 27.46
C ASP A 66 -8.26 11.55 26.30
N THR A 67 -8.69 10.63 25.44
CA THR A 67 -7.87 9.81 24.52
C THR A 67 -7.76 10.38 23.10
N TRP A 68 -8.18 11.64 22.89
CA TRP A 68 -8.12 12.25 21.56
C TRP A 68 -6.69 12.35 21.02
N THR A 69 -5.70 12.59 21.88
CA THR A 69 -4.28 12.64 21.49
C THR A 69 -3.67 11.26 21.21
N ASP A 70 -4.16 10.21 21.86
CA ASP A 70 -3.61 8.86 21.71
C ASP A 70 -4.03 8.23 20.38
N LYS A 71 -5.27 8.48 19.93
CA LYS A 71 -5.78 7.95 18.66
C LYS A 71 -5.00 8.46 17.44
N GLU A 72 -4.68 9.75 17.40
CA GLU A 72 -3.93 10.33 16.28
C GLU A 72 -2.48 9.83 16.20
N ALA A 73 -1.86 9.57 17.35
CA ALA A 73 -0.51 9.00 17.42
C ALA A 73 -0.51 7.54 16.96
N GLU A 74 -1.52 6.76 17.35
CA GLU A 74 -1.72 5.38 16.90
C GLU A 74 -1.93 5.29 15.38
N GLU A 75 -2.74 6.17 14.80
CA GLU A 75 -2.97 6.23 13.35
C GLU A 75 -1.68 6.52 12.57
N LYS A 76 -0.87 7.49 13.02
CA LYS A 76 0.42 7.81 12.38
C LYS A 76 1.41 6.65 12.47
N HIS A 77 1.47 5.95 13.60
CA HIS A 77 2.30 4.77 13.73
C HIS A 77 1.88 3.64 12.78
N PHE A 78 0.58 3.40 12.65
CA PHE A 78 0.06 2.41 11.71
C PHE A 78 0.44 2.76 10.27
N VAL A 79 0.28 4.02 9.86
CA VAL A 79 0.65 4.47 8.52
C VAL A 79 2.16 4.30 8.29
N LEU A 80 3.01 4.74 9.23
CA LEU A 80 4.46 4.57 9.12
C LEU A 80 4.86 3.09 8.99
N TRP A 81 4.22 2.20 9.75
CA TRP A 81 4.45 0.76 9.63
C TRP A 81 4.07 0.22 8.26
N ARG A 82 2.91 0.63 7.69
CA ARG A 82 2.50 0.20 6.34
C ARG A 82 3.46 0.70 5.27
N LEU A 83 3.87 1.97 5.35
CA LEU A 83 4.83 2.57 4.43
C LEU A 83 6.17 1.83 4.48
N ASP A 84 6.64 1.49 5.69
CA ASP A 84 7.84 0.69 5.91
C ASP A 84 7.73 -0.70 5.27
N LYS A 85 6.56 -1.32 5.37
CA LYS A 85 6.25 -2.61 4.73
C LYS A 85 5.96 -2.52 3.23
N GLY A 86 5.89 -1.33 2.62
CA GLY A 86 5.67 -1.21 1.19
C GLY A 86 4.23 -1.46 0.74
N VAL A 87 3.24 -1.28 1.63
CA VAL A 87 1.82 -1.56 1.36
C VAL A 87 1.04 -0.27 1.16
N ALA A 88 0.56 -0.04 -0.06
CA ALA A 88 -0.29 1.11 -0.37
C ALA A 88 -1.74 0.91 0.10
N GLN A 89 -2.40 1.99 0.52
CA GLN A 89 -3.81 2.01 0.90
C GLN A 89 -4.51 3.29 0.43
N GLY A 90 -5.74 3.12 -0.06
CA GLY A 90 -6.64 4.23 -0.38
C GLY A 90 -6.28 4.99 -1.65
N SER A 91 -7.15 5.93 -2.02
CA SER A 91 -7.04 6.66 -3.28
C SER A 91 -5.93 7.72 -3.33
N SER A 92 -5.40 8.09 -2.16
CA SER A 92 -4.27 9.04 -2.06
C SER A 92 -2.98 8.38 -2.52
N GLU A 93 -2.81 7.10 -2.21
CA GLU A 93 -1.63 6.31 -2.56
C GLU A 93 -1.86 5.52 -3.87
N ILE A 94 -3.09 5.10 -4.17
CA ILE A 94 -3.42 4.37 -5.40
C ILE A 94 -4.29 5.26 -6.29
N PRO A 95 -3.72 5.91 -7.33
CA PRO A 95 -4.49 6.80 -8.20
C PRO A 95 -5.56 6.02 -8.96
N LYS A 96 -6.80 6.52 -8.90
CA LYS A 96 -7.94 5.91 -9.60
C LYS A 96 -7.72 5.98 -11.10
N SER A 97 -8.09 4.92 -11.82
CA SER A 97 -8.04 4.79 -13.28
C SER A 97 -6.65 4.77 -13.93
N GLU A 98 -5.58 5.20 -13.23
CA GLU A 98 -4.20 5.21 -13.77
C GLU A 98 -3.35 4.08 -13.19
N ALA A 99 -3.64 3.64 -11.96
CA ALA A 99 -2.86 2.60 -11.29
C ALA A 99 -3.00 1.24 -11.99
N MET A 100 -1.88 0.66 -12.43
CA MET A 100 -1.82 -0.71 -12.88
C MET A 100 -1.69 -1.67 -11.68
N PRO A 101 -2.63 -2.59 -11.44
CA PRO A 101 -2.65 -3.43 -10.24
C PRO A 101 -1.34 -4.17 -9.91
N LEU A 102 -0.65 -4.67 -10.93
CA LEU A 102 0.62 -5.41 -10.78
C LEU A 102 1.77 -4.50 -10.34
N GLU A 103 1.76 -3.22 -10.74
CA GLU A 103 2.78 -2.25 -10.33
C GLU A 103 2.63 -1.87 -8.84
N TYR A 104 1.41 -2.01 -8.29
CA TYR A 104 1.13 -1.77 -6.86
C TYR A 104 1.25 -3.04 -6.01
N ASN A 105 1.86 -4.10 -6.55
CA ASN A 105 2.11 -5.38 -5.89
C ASN A 105 0.84 -6.11 -5.43
N LEU A 106 -0.31 -5.85 -6.06
CA LEU A 106 -1.57 -6.51 -5.71
C LEU A 106 -1.55 -8.02 -6.01
N ASP A 107 -0.66 -8.47 -6.89
CA ASP A 107 -0.34 -9.88 -7.12
C ASP A 107 0.33 -10.52 -5.89
N GLY A 108 1.34 -9.87 -5.30
CA GLY A 108 2.03 -10.37 -4.11
C GLY A 108 1.22 -10.25 -2.82
N LEU A 109 0.25 -9.34 -2.77
CA LEU A 109 -0.70 -9.20 -1.67
C LEU A 109 -1.92 -10.14 -1.80
N ASN A 110 -1.91 -11.04 -2.80
CA ASN A 110 -3.00 -11.98 -3.07
C ASN A 110 -4.37 -11.30 -3.29
N ALA A 111 -4.35 -10.07 -3.81
CA ALA A 111 -5.56 -9.30 -4.12
C ALA A 111 -6.11 -9.63 -5.52
N ILE A 112 -5.29 -10.26 -6.38
CA ILE A 112 -5.67 -10.73 -7.71
C ILE A 112 -5.65 -12.25 -7.71
N SER A 113 -6.64 -12.86 -8.36
CA SER A 113 -6.66 -14.30 -8.60
C SER A 113 -6.76 -14.56 -10.08
N PHE A 114 -5.82 -15.34 -10.61
CA PHE A 114 -5.79 -15.70 -12.02
C PHE A 114 -6.72 -16.88 -12.35
N ASP A 115 -7.11 -17.66 -11.34
CA ASP A 115 -7.98 -18.84 -11.48
C ASP A 115 -9.49 -18.55 -11.22
N LYS A 116 -9.85 -17.30 -10.90
CA LYS A 116 -11.25 -16.92 -10.69
C LYS A 116 -11.96 -16.65 -12.03
N GLY A 117 -13.29 -16.70 -12.00
CA GLY A 117 -14.14 -16.33 -13.15
C GLY A 117 -13.99 -14.87 -13.58
N CYS A 118 -14.75 -14.46 -14.60
CA CYS A 118 -14.64 -13.15 -15.24
C CYS A 118 -14.89 -11.98 -14.28
N TYR A 119 -13.92 -11.06 -14.18
CA TYR A 119 -14.08 -9.76 -13.50
C TYR A 119 -13.62 -8.58 -14.38
N LEU A 120 -14.06 -7.37 -14.05
CA LEU A 120 -13.75 -6.17 -14.83
C LEU A 120 -12.24 -5.90 -14.86
N GLY A 121 -11.70 -5.70 -16.06
CA GLY A 121 -10.28 -5.42 -16.26
C GLY A 121 -9.36 -6.65 -16.18
N GLN A 122 -9.90 -7.86 -16.03
CA GLN A 122 -9.11 -9.10 -15.96
C GLN A 122 -8.23 -9.30 -17.19
N GLU A 123 -8.72 -9.00 -18.39
CA GLU A 123 -7.97 -9.22 -19.63
C GLU A 123 -6.64 -8.47 -19.62
N LEU A 124 -6.64 -7.19 -19.23
CA LEU A 124 -5.43 -6.37 -19.16
C LEU A 124 -4.46 -6.88 -18.10
N VAL A 125 -4.97 -7.23 -16.92
CA VAL A 125 -4.16 -7.75 -15.80
C VAL A 125 -3.54 -9.10 -16.17
N ALA A 126 -4.34 -10.04 -16.69
CA ALA A 126 -3.89 -11.37 -17.06
C ALA A 126 -2.91 -11.33 -18.24
N ARG A 127 -3.19 -10.53 -19.27
CA ARG A 127 -2.25 -10.30 -20.36
C ARG A 127 -0.93 -9.74 -19.85
N THR A 128 -0.98 -8.80 -18.91
CA THR A 128 0.25 -8.20 -18.38
C THR A 128 1.06 -9.19 -17.56
N HIS A 129 0.41 -9.95 -16.69
CA HIS A 129 1.04 -11.00 -15.88
C HIS A 129 1.71 -12.08 -16.74
N ASN A 130 1.06 -12.52 -17.82
CA ASN A 130 1.52 -13.66 -18.61
C ASN A 130 2.51 -13.29 -19.72
N VAL A 131 2.47 -12.04 -20.20
CA VAL A 131 3.27 -11.60 -21.36
C VAL A 131 4.47 -10.75 -20.94
N TRP A 132 4.37 -9.98 -19.86
CA TRP A 132 5.34 -8.93 -19.55
C TRP A 132 6.02 -9.12 -18.20
N VAL A 133 7.31 -8.77 -18.18
CA VAL A 133 8.05 -8.58 -16.93
C VAL A 133 7.66 -7.23 -16.33
N ILE A 134 7.23 -7.23 -15.07
CA ILE A 134 6.82 -6.00 -14.37
C ILE A 134 8.06 -5.21 -13.98
N GLN A 135 8.41 -4.21 -14.80
CA GLN A 135 9.61 -3.39 -14.60
C GLN A 135 9.43 -2.28 -13.57
N LYS A 136 8.20 -1.87 -13.26
CA LYS A 136 7.90 -0.83 -12.28
C LYS A 136 7.10 -1.41 -11.15
N ARG A 137 7.55 -1.20 -9.92
CA ARG A 137 6.80 -1.61 -8.72
C ARG A 137 6.85 -0.53 -7.65
N LEU A 138 5.84 -0.55 -6.81
CA LEU A 138 5.77 0.27 -5.62
C LEU A 138 6.79 -0.24 -4.58
N LEU A 139 7.66 0.65 -4.13
CA LEU A 139 8.74 0.38 -3.19
C LEU A 139 8.65 1.29 -1.96
N PRO A 140 8.96 0.78 -0.76
CA PRO A 140 9.20 1.61 0.41
C PRO A 140 10.47 2.45 0.20
N LEU A 141 10.37 3.73 0.54
CA LEU A 141 11.43 4.73 0.41
C LEU A 141 11.85 5.25 1.78
N GLU A 142 13.15 5.49 1.93
CA GLU A 142 13.76 6.25 3.02
C GLU A 142 14.32 7.57 2.45
N PHE A 143 14.05 8.68 3.12
CA PHE A 143 14.53 10.01 2.77
C PHE A 143 15.67 10.43 3.69
N LEU A 144 16.84 10.68 3.11
CA LEU A 144 18.08 10.95 3.82
C LEU A 144 18.68 12.28 3.34
N ASP A 145 19.39 12.96 4.24
CA ASP A 145 20.20 14.13 3.93
C ASP A 145 21.57 13.69 3.37
N ASP A 146 22.37 14.63 2.88
CA ASP A 146 23.74 14.36 2.42
C ASP A 146 24.61 13.71 3.52
N ASN A 147 24.31 14.01 4.78
CA ASN A 147 24.96 13.43 5.96
C ASN A 147 24.37 12.06 6.39
N ARG A 148 23.51 11.44 5.57
CA ARG A 148 22.78 10.19 5.86
C ARG A 148 21.89 10.26 7.12
N LYS A 149 21.44 11.46 7.47
CA LYS A 149 20.46 11.66 8.55
C LYS A 149 19.06 11.65 7.97
N GLU A 150 18.10 11.12 8.73
CA GLU A 150 16.70 11.14 8.32
C GLU A 150 16.19 12.57 8.15
N VAL A 151 15.53 12.83 7.03
CA VAL A 151 14.94 14.15 6.73
C VAL A 151 13.45 14.09 7.00
N GLU A 152 12.99 14.88 7.97
CA GLU A 152 11.57 15.01 8.25
C GLU A 152 10.95 16.21 7.49
N GLY A 153 9.78 15.99 6.88
CA GLY A 153 8.85 17.07 6.53
C GLY A 153 9.13 17.86 5.25
N LYS A 154 10.11 17.49 4.43
CA LYS A 154 10.41 18.19 3.16
C LYS A 154 9.81 17.58 1.90
N VAL A 155 9.36 16.32 1.97
CA VAL A 155 8.97 15.55 0.80
C VAL A 155 7.46 15.58 0.62
N VAL A 156 7.00 15.99 -0.55
CA VAL A 156 5.58 15.93 -0.93
C VAL A 156 5.33 14.80 -1.93
N PRO A 157 4.14 14.16 -1.91
CA PRO A 157 3.74 13.20 -2.93
C PRO A 157 3.76 13.81 -4.34
N LYS A 158 3.84 12.94 -5.36
CA LYS A 158 3.89 13.24 -6.80
C LYS A 158 5.18 13.89 -7.30
N LEU A 159 6.20 14.06 -6.45
CA LEU A 159 7.53 14.46 -6.89
C LEU A 159 8.22 13.33 -7.67
N GLN A 160 9.11 13.71 -8.57
CA GLN A 160 9.83 12.75 -9.41
C GLN A 160 11.14 12.35 -8.73
N VAL A 161 11.45 11.05 -8.79
CA VAL A 161 12.75 10.52 -8.39
C VAL A 161 13.63 10.44 -9.62
N ILE A 162 14.81 11.03 -9.54
CA ILE A 162 15.81 11.07 -10.60
C ILE A 162 17.10 10.39 -10.12
N ALA A 163 17.83 9.82 -11.07
CA ALA A 163 19.18 9.37 -10.82
C ALA A 163 20.18 10.49 -11.13
N GLU A 164 21.06 10.79 -10.19
CA GLU A 164 22.05 11.87 -10.32
C GLU A 164 23.14 11.53 -11.33
N SER A 165 23.49 10.24 -11.43
CA SER A 165 24.46 9.70 -12.38
C SER A 165 24.07 9.95 -13.83
N SER A 166 22.79 9.74 -14.15
CA SER A 166 22.28 9.74 -15.53
C SER A 166 21.34 10.90 -15.85
N GLY A 167 20.86 11.62 -14.84
CA GLY A 167 19.78 12.61 -14.95
C GLY A 167 18.43 12.00 -15.36
N LYS A 168 18.32 10.67 -15.39
CA LYS A 168 17.13 9.97 -15.89
C LYS A 168 16.06 9.88 -14.80
N LYS A 169 14.80 10.01 -15.22
CA LYS A 169 13.65 9.75 -14.37
C LYS A 169 13.56 8.26 -14.01
N VAL A 170 13.64 7.96 -12.72
CA VAL A 170 13.52 6.59 -12.18
C VAL A 170 12.08 6.26 -11.80
N GLY A 171 11.32 7.26 -11.30
CA GLY A 171 9.94 7.06 -10.92
C GLY A 171 9.28 8.26 -10.26
N ILE A 172 8.22 8.02 -9.50
CA ILE A 172 7.45 9.03 -8.77
C ILE A 172 7.24 8.64 -7.32
N ILE A 173 7.22 9.62 -6.42
CA ILE A 173 6.85 9.44 -5.02
C ILE A 173 5.32 9.44 -4.94
N THR A 174 4.77 8.44 -4.28
CA THR A 174 3.34 8.21 -4.18
C THR A 174 2.80 8.64 -2.82
N ALA A 175 3.57 8.41 -1.76
CA ALA A 175 3.23 8.79 -0.39
C ALA A 175 4.51 9.17 0.36
N ALA A 176 4.40 10.10 1.31
CA ALA A 176 5.51 10.50 2.17
C ALA A 176 4.96 10.88 3.55
N LEU A 177 5.59 10.37 4.60
CA LEU A 177 5.30 10.69 5.99
C LEU A 177 6.61 10.68 6.79
N GLY A 178 7.03 11.86 7.27
CA GLY A 178 8.32 12.02 7.93
C GLY A 178 9.49 11.70 6.99
N SER A 179 10.35 10.78 7.40
CA SER A 179 11.51 10.29 6.65
C SER A 179 11.23 9.04 5.80
N ARG A 180 9.98 8.56 5.77
CA ARG A 180 9.59 7.35 5.05
C ARG A 180 8.50 7.63 4.02
N GLY A 181 8.39 6.76 3.02
CA GLY A 181 7.37 6.91 1.99
C GLY A 181 7.23 5.69 1.10
N LEU A 182 6.43 5.87 0.05
CA LEU A 182 6.27 4.92 -1.04
C LEU A 182 6.58 5.63 -2.35
N GLY A 183 7.18 4.90 -3.28
CA GLY A 183 7.39 5.38 -4.64
C GLY A 183 7.18 4.30 -5.66
N LEU A 184 6.58 4.68 -6.78
CA LEU A 184 6.47 3.83 -7.96
C LEU A 184 7.73 4.02 -8.81
N LEU A 185 8.66 3.07 -8.72
CA LEU A 185 9.98 3.16 -9.35
C LEU A 185 10.22 2.02 -10.34
N CYS A 186 11.03 2.30 -11.36
CA CYS A 186 11.60 1.26 -12.21
C CYS A 186 12.61 0.44 -11.40
N LEU A 187 12.42 -0.88 -11.30
CA LEU A 187 13.20 -1.79 -10.47
C LEU A 187 14.69 -1.74 -10.80
N ASP A 188 15.02 -1.86 -12.08
CA ASP A 188 16.41 -1.88 -12.54
C ASP A 188 17.16 -0.61 -12.14
N ALA A 189 16.54 0.55 -12.39
CA ALA A 189 17.15 1.83 -12.07
C ALA A 189 17.19 2.07 -10.55
N ALA A 190 16.14 1.71 -9.82
CA ALA A 190 16.06 1.90 -8.38
C ALA A 190 17.12 1.09 -7.61
N PHE A 191 17.40 -0.14 -8.04
CA PHE A 191 18.37 -1.01 -7.37
C PHE A 191 19.80 -0.85 -7.90
N LYS A 192 19.99 -0.52 -9.19
CA LYS A 192 21.33 -0.25 -9.74
C LYS A 192 21.88 1.10 -9.27
N GLU A 193 21.02 2.12 -9.12
CA GLU A 193 21.41 3.49 -8.77
C GLU A 193 21.04 3.86 -7.32
N GLN A 194 20.84 2.89 -6.43
CA GLN A 194 20.30 3.06 -5.07
C GLN A 194 21.03 4.10 -4.20
N GLY A 195 22.30 4.39 -4.48
CA GLY A 195 23.12 5.39 -3.77
C GLY A 195 23.12 6.80 -4.39
N SER A 196 22.47 6.99 -5.54
CA SER A 196 22.51 8.23 -6.34
C SER A 196 21.11 8.70 -6.75
N LEU A 197 20.06 8.28 -6.03
CA LEU A 197 18.71 8.77 -6.28
C LEU A 197 18.46 10.04 -5.45
N SER A 198 17.88 11.05 -6.08
CA SER A 198 17.38 12.25 -5.41
C SER A 198 16.04 12.69 -5.96
N ILE A 199 15.44 13.65 -5.27
CA ILE A 199 14.14 14.19 -5.63
C ILE A 199 14.35 15.39 -6.55
N GLN A 200 13.63 15.42 -7.67
CA GLN A 200 13.69 16.53 -8.62
C GLN A 200 13.31 17.85 -7.91
N GLY A 201 14.25 18.81 -7.88
CA GLY A 201 14.09 20.10 -7.20
C GLY A 201 14.50 20.11 -5.73
N GLN A 202 14.94 18.98 -5.16
CA GLN A 202 15.49 18.86 -3.81
C GLN A 202 16.72 17.94 -3.82
N GLU A 203 17.84 18.45 -4.35
CA GLU A 203 19.08 17.69 -4.50
C GLU A 203 19.71 17.26 -3.16
N ASN A 204 19.44 18.03 -2.10
CA ASN A 204 19.91 17.74 -0.74
C ASN A 204 19.18 16.54 -0.10
N VAL A 205 18.12 16.02 -0.74
CA VAL A 205 17.36 14.87 -0.24
C VAL A 205 17.65 13.65 -1.10
N LYS A 206 18.44 12.74 -0.56
CA LYS A 206 18.71 11.43 -1.13
C LYS A 206 17.56 10.48 -0.84
N VAL A 207 17.25 9.64 -1.83
CA VAL A 207 16.19 8.63 -1.73
C VAL A 207 16.83 7.26 -1.73
N LYS A 208 16.47 6.42 -0.78
CA LYS A 208 16.88 5.02 -0.75
C LYS A 208 15.64 4.14 -0.85
N ALA A 209 15.52 3.40 -1.95
CA ALA A 209 14.47 2.39 -2.10
C ALA A 209 14.87 1.10 -1.36
N ARG A 210 13.93 0.42 -0.72
CA ARG A 210 14.18 -0.89 -0.09
C ARG A 210 13.28 -1.96 -0.70
N LYS A 211 13.78 -3.19 -0.76
CA LYS A 211 12.96 -4.36 -1.10
C LYS A 211 12.14 -4.77 0.13
N PRO A 212 10.81 -4.91 0.04
CA PRO A 212 10.01 -5.49 1.14
C PRO A 212 10.36 -6.95 1.41
N ASP A 213 10.35 -7.35 2.68
CA ASP A 213 10.71 -8.72 3.11
C ASP A 213 9.76 -9.80 2.57
N TRP A 214 8.48 -9.45 2.37
CA TRP A 214 7.44 -10.36 1.90
C TRP A 214 7.44 -10.56 0.38
N TRP A 215 8.25 -9.80 -0.36
CA TRP A 215 8.36 -10.00 -1.80
C TRP A 215 8.89 -11.39 -2.10
N PRO A 216 8.26 -12.11 -3.05
CA PRO A 216 8.81 -13.37 -3.49
C PRO A 216 10.22 -13.16 -4.06
N SER A 217 11.09 -14.16 -3.86
CA SER A 217 12.47 -14.11 -4.33
C SER A 217 12.59 -13.92 -5.84
N TRP A 218 11.66 -14.49 -6.61
CA TRP A 218 11.65 -14.47 -8.07
C TRP A 218 11.30 -13.12 -8.70
N TRP A 219 10.79 -12.13 -7.95
CA TRP A 219 10.52 -10.78 -8.50
C TRP A 219 11.78 -9.97 -8.84
N LEU A 220 12.92 -10.33 -8.27
CA LEU A 220 14.20 -9.66 -8.53
C LEU A 220 15.21 -10.56 -9.26
N ALA A 221 14.81 -11.78 -9.62
CA ALA A 221 15.67 -12.63 -10.42
C ALA A 221 15.75 -12.01 -11.83
N GLU A 222 16.90 -11.40 -12.15
CA GLU A 222 17.36 -11.27 -13.54
C GLU A 222 17.62 -12.70 -14.04
N ASP A 223 16.57 -13.43 -14.46
CA ASP A 223 16.58 -14.45 -15.52
C ASP A 223 15.35 -15.38 -15.47
N GLN A 224 14.73 -15.53 -16.64
CA GLN A 224 14.22 -16.76 -17.28
C GLN A 224 12.88 -16.53 -18.01
N GLN A 225 12.94 -15.83 -19.15
CA GLN A 225 12.10 -16.17 -20.32
C GLN A 225 12.71 -15.63 -21.62
N SER A 226 13.91 -16.13 -21.95
CA SER A 226 14.18 -16.57 -23.32
C SER A 226 13.69 -18.02 -23.44
N ALA A 227 12.39 -18.21 -23.67
CA ALA A 227 11.83 -19.52 -23.97
C ALA A 227 10.70 -19.38 -25.00
N ALA A 228 11.10 -18.96 -26.21
CA ALA A 228 10.43 -19.26 -27.46
C ALA A 228 11.41 -18.94 -28.60
N ALA A 229 12.33 -19.88 -28.83
CA ALA A 229 12.99 -20.06 -30.13
C ALA A 229 12.10 -20.97 -30.99
#